data_AF-A0AAD2HZT3-F1
#
_entry.id   AF-A0AAD2HZT3-F1
#
_cell.length_a   1.000
_cell.length_b   1.000
_cell.length_c   1.000
_cell.angle_alpha   90.00
_cell.angle_beta   90.00
_cell.angle_gamma   90.00
#
_symmetry.space_group_name_H-M   'P 1'
#
loop_
_entity.id
_entity.type
_entity.pdbx_description
1 polymer ?
#
loop_
_entity_poly.entity_id
_entity_poly.type
_entity_poly.pdbx_seq_one_letter_code
_entity_poly.pdbx_strand_id
1 'polypeptide(L)'
;MFLRHVLLFSLSGAAVVSVAAQDLGVPLSWRNSRGLSERIQIAQAAINQMTTVLDASTGEFAVVFSTSIWVVVGTHSDWTGIGYWQSGNVWSVMANQDYLAKSTVNKALVLNNLNLVFNRFSNYDQFGVSG
;
A
#
# COMPACT_ATOMS: atom_id res chain seq x y z
N MET A 1 27.79 70.79 15.30
CA MET A 1 28.05 71.05 13.87
C MET A 1 28.70 69.78 13.30
N PHE A 2 27.88 68.81 12.88
CA PHE A 2 27.70 68.35 11.49
C PHE A 2 29.00 67.91 10.80
N LEU A 3 29.17 66.62 10.47
CA LEU A 3 28.75 66.07 9.16
C LEU A 3 28.89 64.53 9.09
N ARG A 4 27.96 63.93 8.36
CA ARG A 4 27.72 62.51 8.10
C ARG A 4 28.75 61.90 7.15
N HIS A 5 29.07 60.62 7.30
CA HIS A 5 29.37 59.73 6.18
C HIS A 5 28.62 58.40 6.35
N VAL A 6 27.86 58.07 5.31
CA VAL A 6 27.00 56.90 5.11
C VAL A 6 27.81 55.82 4.38
N LEU A 7 27.29 54.58 4.38
CA LEU A 7 27.55 53.44 3.47
C LEU A 7 28.25 52.27 4.21
N LEU A 8 27.79 51.01 4.22
CA LEU A 8 26.68 50.29 3.58
C LEU A 8 26.47 49.03 4.44
N PHE A 9 25.30 48.84 5.06
CA PHE A 9 24.91 47.51 5.54
C PHE A 9 24.37 46.74 4.33
N SER A 10 25.13 45.75 3.86
CA SER A 10 24.64 44.75 2.90
C SER A 10 23.57 43.93 3.60
N LEU A 11 22.31 44.24 3.31
CA LEU A 11 21.16 43.43 3.70
C LEU A 11 21.05 42.30 2.68
N SER A 12 21.80 41.22 2.86
CA SER A 12 21.59 39.97 2.14
C SER A 12 20.27 39.37 2.62
N GLY A 13 19.20 39.70 1.88
CA GLY A 13 17.86 39.15 2.08
C GLY A 13 17.88 37.64 1.94
N ALA A 14 17.87 36.94 3.07
CA ALA A 14 17.48 35.54 3.11
C ALA A 14 15.98 35.47 2.75
N ALA A 15 15.68 35.10 1.51
CA ALA A 15 14.34 34.72 1.13
C ALA A 15 13.95 33.50 1.97
N VAL A 16 13.09 33.71 2.98
CA VAL A 16 12.39 32.63 3.64
C VAL A 16 11.44 32.04 2.60
N VAL A 17 11.90 31.02 1.90
CA VAL A 17 11.04 30.22 1.04
C VAL A 17 10.14 29.45 1.99
N SER A 18 8.93 29.94 2.20
CA SER A 18 7.87 29.17 2.84
C SER A 18 7.64 27.93 1.98
N VAL A 19 8.21 26.80 2.41
CA VAL A 19 7.79 25.49 1.92
C VAL A 19 6.34 25.35 2.37
N ALA A 20 5.41 25.69 1.49
CA ALA A 20 4.05 25.19 1.61
C ALA A 20 4.18 23.68 1.55
N ALA A 21 4.03 23.00 2.69
CA ALA A 21 3.93 21.56 2.70
C ALA A 21 2.82 21.20 1.72
N GLN A 22 3.14 20.41 0.70
CA GLN A 22 2.11 19.87 -0.18
C GLN A 22 1.18 19.06 0.71
N ASP A 23 -0.12 19.39 0.68
CA ASP A 23 -1.13 18.54 1.30
C ASP A 23 -1.19 17.24 0.50
N LEU A 24 -0.38 16.27 0.92
CA LEU A 24 -0.41 14.89 0.43
C LEU A 24 -1.59 14.11 1.05
N GLY A 25 -2.43 14.78 1.84
CA GLY A 25 -3.65 14.22 2.38
C GLY A 25 -4.67 14.00 1.27
N VAL A 26 -5.39 12.88 1.37
CA VAL A 26 -6.63 12.73 0.59
C VAL A 26 -7.65 13.79 1.05
N PRO A 27 -8.45 14.36 0.13
CA PRO A 27 -9.48 15.34 0.48
C PRO A 27 -10.32 14.85 1.65
N LEU A 28 -10.67 15.74 2.59
CA LEU A 28 -11.47 15.35 3.76
C LEU A 28 -12.84 14.79 3.37
N SER A 29 -13.38 15.20 2.21
CA SER A 29 -14.60 14.63 1.63
C SER A 29 -14.47 13.18 1.18
N TRP A 30 -13.25 12.68 0.95
CA TRP A 30 -12.97 11.27 0.65
C TRP A 30 -12.82 10.43 1.93
N ARG A 31 -12.69 11.08 3.10
CA ARG A 31 -12.61 10.36 4.37
C ARG A 31 -13.99 9.80 4.72
N ASN A 32 -13.98 8.54 5.13
CA ASN A 32 -15.19 7.84 5.56
C ASN A 32 -15.73 8.47 6.86
N SER A 33 -17.00 8.88 6.86
CA SER A 33 -17.70 9.48 8.02
C SER A 33 -17.99 8.48 9.15
N ARG A 34 -17.82 7.18 8.91
CA ARG A 34 -17.99 6.11 9.91
C ARG A 34 -16.97 6.22 11.04
N GLY A 35 -17.36 5.80 12.24
CA GLY A 35 -16.47 5.76 13.41
C GLY A 35 -15.31 4.76 13.24
N LEU A 36 -14.21 4.95 13.98
CA LEU A 36 -13.02 4.08 13.87
C LEU A 36 -13.36 2.60 14.11
N SER A 37 -14.14 2.30 15.16
CA SER A 37 -14.53 0.93 15.50
C SER A 37 -15.30 0.25 14.36
N GLU A 38 -16.25 0.98 13.74
CA GLU A 38 -17.02 0.47 12.61
C GLU A 38 -16.12 0.22 11.39
N ARG A 39 -15.19 1.12 11.09
CA ARG A 39 -14.23 0.92 9.99
C ARG A 39 -13.33 -0.29 10.23
N ILE A 40 -12.89 -0.54 11.47
CA ILE A 40 -12.10 -1.72 11.83
C ILE A 40 -12.91 -3.00 11.59
N GLN A 41 -14.19 -3.03 11.97
CA GLN A 41 -15.06 -4.19 11.75
C GLN A 41 -15.29 -4.46 10.27
N ILE A 42 -15.59 -3.42 9.49
CA ILE A 42 -15.76 -3.53 8.03
C ILE A 42 -14.47 -4.01 7.37
N ALA A 43 -13.32 -3.47 7.77
CA ALA A 43 -12.03 -3.89 7.24
C ALA A 43 -11.75 -5.37 7.53
N GLN A 44 -12.00 -5.85 8.77
CA GLN A 44 -11.82 -7.26 9.09
C GLN A 44 -12.80 -8.16 8.32
N ALA A 45 -14.06 -7.74 8.16
CA ALA A 45 -15.03 -8.49 7.37
C ALA A 45 -14.59 -8.59 5.89
N ALA A 46 -14.08 -7.50 5.31
CA ALA A 46 -13.54 -7.50 3.96
C ALA A 46 -12.30 -8.41 3.83
N ILE A 47 -11.38 -8.37 4.81
CA ILE A 47 -10.23 -9.28 4.89
C ILE A 47 -10.69 -10.73 4.87
N ASN A 48 -11.67 -11.09 5.71
CA ASN A 48 -12.19 -12.46 5.77
C ASN A 48 -12.77 -12.93 4.43
N GLN A 49 -13.39 -12.03 3.65
CA GLN A 49 -13.86 -12.34 2.30
C GLN A 49 -12.69 -12.51 1.32
N MET A 50 -11.70 -11.60 1.33
CA MET A 50 -10.53 -11.69 0.45
C MET A 50 -9.71 -12.95 0.69
N THR A 51 -9.61 -13.43 1.93
CA THR A 51 -8.87 -14.66 2.23
C THR A 51 -9.48 -15.91 1.63
N THR A 52 -10.73 -15.87 1.15
CA THR A 52 -11.36 -17.02 0.48
C THR A 52 -10.73 -17.33 -0.89
N VAL A 53 -10.06 -16.34 -1.50
CA VAL A 53 -9.40 -16.49 -2.80
C VAL A 53 -7.88 -16.55 -2.66
N LEU A 54 -7.35 -16.72 -1.44
CA LEU A 54 -5.93 -16.94 -1.23
C LEU A 54 -5.53 -18.34 -1.71
N ASP A 55 -4.58 -18.40 -2.64
CA ASP A 55 -3.85 -19.63 -2.94
C ASP A 55 -2.73 -19.82 -1.92
N ALA A 56 -2.99 -20.65 -0.91
CA ALA A 56 -2.03 -20.95 0.15
C ALA A 56 -0.78 -21.71 -0.33
N SER A 57 -0.77 -22.24 -1.55
CA SER A 57 0.41 -22.88 -2.15
C SER A 57 1.38 -21.87 -2.76
N THR A 58 0.91 -20.66 -3.08
CA THR A 58 1.70 -19.58 -3.69
C THR A 58 1.84 -18.34 -2.82
N GLY A 59 0.95 -18.14 -1.85
CA GLY A 59 0.88 -16.90 -1.10
C GLY A 59 0.37 -15.73 -1.94
N GLU A 60 -0.35 -16.02 -3.02
CA GLU A 60 -0.96 -15.04 -3.92
C GLU A 60 -2.49 -15.10 -3.87
N PHE A 61 -3.15 -13.97 -4.10
CA PHE A 61 -4.61 -13.92 -4.20
C PHE A 61 -5.07 -14.15 -5.63
N ALA A 62 -6.03 -15.06 -5.81
CA ALA A 62 -6.59 -15.42 -7.10
C ALA A 62 -7.54 -14.35 -7.66
N VAL A 63 -7.59 -14.23 -8.99
CA VAL A 63 -8.71 -13.56 -9.68
C VAL A 63 -9.78 -14.61 -9.97
N VAL A 64 -10.97 -14.44 -9.37
CA VAL A 64 -12.09 -15.34 -9.66
C VAL A 64 -12.73 -14.93 -10.98
N PHE A 65 -12.37 -15.62 -12.06
CA PHE A 65 -13.09 -15.52 -13.33
C PHE A 65 -14.30 -16.46 -13.28
N SER A 66 -15.51 -15.89 -13.29
CA SER A 66 -16.74 -16.69 -13.48
C SER A 66 -16.79 -17.16 -14.92
N THR A 67 -16.66 -18.48 -15.15
CA THR A 67 -16.60 -19.09 -16.49
C THR A 67 -17.99 -19.30 -17.12
N SER A 68 -19.04 -18.56 -16.70
CA SER A 68 -20.39 -18.74 -17.23
C SER A 68 -20.59 -18.24 -18.67
N ILE A 69 -19.54 -17.80 -19.36
CA ILE A 69 -19.56 -17.51 -20.79
C ILE A 69 -18.25 -17.98 -21.41
N TRP A 70 -18.32 -18.96 -22.33
CA TRP A 70 -17.17 -19.47 -23.07
C TRP A 70 -16.77 -18.47 -24.16
N VAL A 71 -16.15 -17.35 -23.78
CA VAL A 71 -15.33 -16.56 -24.69
C VAL A 71 -13.89 -16.82 -24.30
N VAL A 72 -13.24 -17.73 -25.03
CA VAL A 72 -11.80 -17.99 -24.89
C VAL A 72 -11.06 -16.80 -25.47
N VAL A 73 -10.79 -15.79 -24.63
CA VAL A 73 -9.74 -14.82 -24.89
C VAL A 73 -8.46 -15.41 -24.32
N GLY A 74 -7.51 -15.76 -25.18
CA GLY A 74 -6.13 -16.19 -24.90
C GLY A 74 -5.84 -16.76 -23.50
N THR A 75 -5.69 -18.08 -23.40
CA THR A 75 -5.16 -18.75 -22.21
C THR A 75 -3.72 -18.31 -21.94
N HIS A 76 -3.52 -17.37 -21.02
CA HIS A 76 -2.34 -17.39 -20.17
C HIS A 76 -2.67 -18.35 -19.03
N SER A 77 -2.45 -19.65 -19.26
CA SER A 77 -2.76 -20.75 -18.32
C SER A 77 -2.00 -20.70 -16.99
N ASP A 78 -1.16 -19.68 -16.82
CA ASP A 78 -0.11 -19.63 -15.82
C ASP A 78 -0.37 -18.52 -14.78
N TRP A 79 -1.43 -17.72 -14.99
CA TRP A 79 -1.75 -16.55 -14.16
C TRP A 79 -3.19 -16.62 -13.63
N THR A 80 -3.38 -17.35 -12.55
CA THR A 80 -4.65 -17.39 -11.80
C THR A 80 -4.69 -16.35 -10.68
N GLY A 81 -3.58 -15.65 -10.41
CA GLY A 81 -3.39 -14.69 -9.31
C GLY A 81 -3.24 -13.23 -9.73
N ILE A 82 -3.44 -12.31 -8.78
CA ILE A 82 -3.13 -10.88 -8.92
C ILE A 82 -1.61 -10.62 -8.95
N GLY A 83 -0.80 -11.66 -8.74
CA GLY A 83 0.65 -11.60 -8.63
C GLY A 83 1.13 -11.31 -7.20
N TYR A 84 2.35 -11.73 -6.90
CA TYR A 84 3.01 -11.48 -5.62
C TYR A 84 2.96 -10.00 -5.19
N TRP A 85 3.35 -9.07 -6.07
CA TRP A 85 3.47 -7.65 -5.72
C TRP A 85 2.14 -7.05 -5.28
N GLN A 86 1.08 -7.38 -6.00
CA GLN A 86 -0.28 -6.97 -5.68
C GLN A 86 -0.78 -7.68 -4.42
N SER A 87 -0.41 -8.94 -4.20
CA SER A 87 -0.70 -9.67 -2.96
C SER A 87 -0.01 -9.02 -1.75
N GLY A 88 1.19 -8.45 -1.94
CA GLY A 88 1.89 -7.62 -0.97
C GLY A 88 1.05 -6.45 -0.44
N ASN A 89 0.26 -5.81 -1.31
CA ASN A 89 -0.64 -4.75 -0.87
C ASN A 89 -1.71 -5.29 0.09
N VAL A 90 -2.25 -6.48 -0.17
CA VAL A 90 -3.23 -7.11 0.73
C VAL A 90 -2.60 -7.47 2.08
N TRP A 91 -1.37 -8.00 2.09
CA TRP A 91 -0.63 -8.29 3.31
C TRP A 91 -0.39 -7.04 4.17
N SER A 92 -0.08 -5.91 3.53
CA SER A 92 0.10 -4.63 4.22
C SER A 92 -1.20 -4.14 4.87
N VAL A 93 -2.35 -4.32 4.20
CA VAL A 93 -3.66 -3.95 4.72
C VAL A 93 -4.01 -4.78 5.96
N MET A 94 -3.73 -6.08 5.95
CA MET A 94 -3.94 -6.96 7.11
C MET A 94 -3.11 -6.54 8.32
N ALA A 95 -1.83 -6.21 8.12
CA ALA A 95 -0.96 -5.72 9.20
C ALA A 95 -1.45 -4.37 9.75
N ASN A 96 -1.88 -3.46 8.87
CA ASN A 96 -2.47 -2.18 9.27
C ASN A 96 -3.79 -2.35 10.03
N GLN A 97 -4.62 -3.32 9.65
CA GLN A 97 -5.84 -3.64 10.38
C GLN A 97 -5.49 -4.06 11.82
N ASP A 98 -4.56 -4.99 12.00
CA ASP A 98 -4.15 -5.47 13.33
C ASP A 98 -3.60 -4.32 14.19
N TYR A 99 -2.80 -3.43 13.59
CA TYR A 99 -2.26 -2.25 14.26
C TYR A 99 -3.36 -1.28 14.75
N LEU A 100 -4.37 -1.04 13.92
CA LEU A 100 -5.49 -0.15 14.24
C LEU A 100 -6.46 -0.79 15.25
N ALA A 101 -6.69 -2.09 15.13
CA ALA A 101 -7.55 -2.87 16.01
C ALA A 101 -6.89 -3.24 17.35
N LYS A 102 -5.58 -3.02 17.48
CA LYS A 102 -4.78 -3.49 18.63
C LYS A 102 -4.91 -5.01 18.81
N SER A 103 -4.89 -5.74 17.69
CA SER A 103 -5.02 -7.19 17.63
C SER A 103 -3.84 -7.85 16.92
N THR A 104 -3.85 -9.18 16.89
CA THR A 104 -2.89 -10.00 16.13
C THR A 104 -3.60 -11.08 15.34
N VAL A 105 -4.84 -10.83 14.92
CA VAL A 105 -5.71 -11.82 14.27
C VAL A 105 -5.13 -12.25 12.93
N ASN A 106 -4.57 -11.30 12.17
CA ASN A 106 -4.07 -11.55 10.83
C ASN A 106 -2.57 -11.90 10.79
N LYS A 107 -1.83 -11.62 11.88
CA LYS A 107 -0.38 -11.82 11.98
C LYS A 107 0.12 -13.17 11.47
N ALA A 108 -0.48 -14.27 11.92
CA ALA A 108 -0.02 -15.61 11.54
C ALA A 108 -0.16 -15.85 10.03
N LEU A 109 -1.28 -15.42 9.44
CA LEU A 109 -1.52 -15.54 8.01
C LEU A 109 -0.52 -14.70 7.22
N VAL A 110 -0.28 -13.46 7.62
CA VAL A 110 0.69 -12.57 6.97
C VAL A 110 2.10 -13.17 7.00
N LEU A 111 2.58 -13.59 8.17
CA LEU A 111 3.94 -14.12 8.30
C LEU A 111 4.14 -15.40 7.50
N ASN A 112 3.17 -16.33 7.53
CA ASN A 112 3.28 -17.59 6.80
C ASN A 112 3.37 -17.36 5.28
N ASN A 113 2.54 -16.46 4.73
CA ASN A 113 2.52 -16.22 3.29
C ASN A 113 3.71 -15.38 2.82
N LEU A 114 4.15 -14.39 3.60
CA LEU A 114 5.38 -13.65 3.28
C LEU A 114 6.60 -14.58 3.28
N ASN A 115 6.73 -15.45 4.29
CA ASN A 115 7.82 -16.44 4.33
C ASN A 115 7.75 -17.41 3.13
N LEU A 116 6.56 -17.90 2.80
CA LEU A 116 6.36 -18.78 1.64
C LEU A 116 6.85 -18.14 0.34
N VAL A 117 6.39 -16.92 0.09
CA VAL A 117 6.72 -16.17 -1.12
C VAL A 117 8.22 -15.85 -1.19
N PHE A 118 8.82 -15.36 -0.09
CA PHE A 118 10.25 -15.05 -0.07
C PHE A 118 11.14 -16.27 -0.22
N ASN A 119 10.66 -17.44 0.20
CA ASN A 119 11.36 -18.69 -0.04
C ASN A 119 11.18 -19.22 -1.47
N ARG A 120 10.14 -18.78 -2.19
CA ARG A 120 9.85 -19.25 -3.54
C ARG A 120 10.75 -18.60 -4.60
N PHE A 121 11.05 -17.32 -4.43
CA PHE A 121 11.77 -16.54 -5.44
C PHE A 121 13.20 -16.29 -4.99
N SER A 122 14.18 -16.70 -5.81
CA SER A 122 15.60 -16.49 -5.53
C SER A 122 16.00 -15.01 -5.54
N ASN A 123 15.23 -14.17 -6.23
CA ASN A 123 15.36 -12.72 -6.25
C ASN A 123 14.01 -12.08 -5.93
N TYR A 124 14.04 -11.00 -5.15
CA TYR A 124 12.85 -10.25 -4.72
C TYR A 124 12.03 -9.71 -5.90
N ASP A 125 12.67 -9.48 -7.04
CA ASP A 125 12.06 -9.04 -8.28
C ASP A 125 12.30 -10.06 -9.40
N GLN A 126 11.37 -11.01 -9.55
CA GLN A 126 11.41 -12.01 -10.63
C GLN A 126 11.27 -11.40 -12.04
N PHE A 127 10.89 -10.11 -12.15
CA PHE A 127 10.74 -9.37 -13.40
C PHE A 127 11.71 -8.18 -13.50
N GLY A 128 12.70 -8.13 -12.61
CA GLY A 128 13.69 -7.05 -12.55
C GLY A 128 14.53 -7.01 -13.81
N VAL A 129 14.67 -5.80 -14.34
CA VAL A 129 15.30 -5.45 -15.63
C VAL A 129 16.52 -6.33 -15.89
N SER A 130 16.46 -7.13 -16.95
CA SER A 130 17.64 -7.80 -17.51
C SER A 130 18.69 -6.73 -17.84
N GLY A 131 19.79 -6.72 -17.09
CA GLY A 131 21.00 -5.99 -17.46
C GLY A 131 21.70 -6.66 -18.64
#